data_AF-A0A7X8DU53-F1
#
_entry.id   AF-A0A7X8DU53-F1
#
_cell.length_a   1.000
_cell.length_b   1.000
_cell.length_c   1.000
_cell.angle_alpha   90.00
_cell.angle_beta   90.00
_cell.angle_gamma   90.00
#
_symmetry.space_group_name_H-M   'P 1'
#
loop_
_entity.id
_entity.type
_entity.pdbx_description
1 polymer ?
#
loop_
_entity_poly.entity_id
_entity_poly.type
_entity_poly.pdbx_seq_one_letter_code
_entity_poly.pdbx_strand_id
1 'polypeptide(L)'
;MIKDKYCKRVKRFIEKSKKRICYLRAVKNNEEILYIENNQEYINSVIKKHNPNSTIIYLLLNGMHFDSSFKGNYYYLNIDCYRNDYFGMLYMFRNSMQLLGRCKTLLSDEVFANNIEYRNKVFNDTGKTFKILLHEIENGSKIGIKILEKCLDLYDGLYIWGAAKLGLIITKYMKDNNINILGIIDSKEELRGTKVEGIEVISFDDVIDNKSIFITVLNSKAVNEISNMIKTSRKNLKFATFEDLNADLFMFLLE
;
A
#
# COMPACT_ATOMS: atom_id res chain seq x y z
N MET A 1 -10.18 -34.96 7.66
CA MET A 1 -9.16 -34.03 7.10
C MET A 1 -9.52 -32.55 7.29
N ILE A 2 -10.66 -32.04 6.79
CA ILE A 2 -11.06 -30.63 7.01
C ILE A 2 -11.47 -30.39 8.48
N LYS A 3 -12.35 -31.25 9.02
CA LYS A 3 -12.81 -31.19 10.43
C LYS A 3 -11.66 -31.12 11.42
N ASP A 4 -10.66 -31.99 11.26
CA ASP A 4 -9.50 -32.05 12.16
C ASP A 4 -8.65 -30.77 12.11
N LYS A 5 -8.52 -30.15 10.94
CA LYS A 5 -7.83 -28.87 10.76
C LYS A 5 -8.56 -27.75 11.51
N TYR A 6 -9.89 -27.71 11.43
CA TYR A 6 -10.69 -26.75 12.20
C TYR A 6 -10.64 -27.02 13.69
N CYS A 7 -10.78 -28.28 14.13
CA CYS A 7 -10.66 -28.65 15.55
C CYS A 7 -9.31 -28.24 16.13
N LYS A 8 -8.20 -28.44 15.39
CA LYS A 8 -6.87 -27.97 15.82
C LYS A 8 -6.79 -26.45 15.94
N ARG A 9 -7.37 -25.70 14.98
CA ARG A 9 -7.43 -24.23 15.04
C ARG A 9 -8.26 -23.74 16.22
N VAL A 10 -9.43 -24.35 16.46
CA VAL A 10 -10.30 -24.03 17.60
C VAL A 10 -9.58 -24.29 18.92
N LYS A 11 -8.95 -25.46 19.09
CA LYS A 11 -8.16 -25.76 20.30
C LYS A 11 -7.06 -24.72 20.54
N ARG A 12 -6.28 -24.38 19.49
CA ARG A 12 -5.23 -23.33 19.60
C ARG A 12 -5.81 -21.97 19.96
N PHE A 13 -6.96 -21.61 19.41
CA PHE A 13 -7.65 -20.35 19.72
C PHE A 13 -8.11 -20.33 21.18
N ILE A 14 -8.78 -21.40 21.65
CA ILE A 14 -9.23 -21.52 23.04
C ILE A 14 -8.05 -21.40 24.00
N GLU A 15 -6.95 -22.11 23.77
CA GLU A 15 -5.76 -22.02 24.63
C GLU A 15 -5.17 -20.60 24.65
N LYS A 16 -5.12 -19.91 23.51
CA LYS A 16 -4.70 -18.50 23.48
C LYS A 16 -5.67 -17.60 24.25
N SER A 17 -6.97 -17.84 24.15
CA SER A 17 -8.02 -17.03 24.79
C SER A 17 -8.05 -17.11 26.33
N LYS A 18 -7.32 -18.07 26.92
CA LYS A 18 -7.08 -18.10 28.36
C LYS A 18 -6.16 -16.96 28.83
N LYS A 19 -5.34 -16.39 27.94
CA LYS A 19 -4.58 -15.16 28.19
C LYS A 19 -5.46 -13.94 27.92
N ARG A 20 -5.06 -12.77 28.44
CA ARG A 20 -5.73 -11.50 28.11
C ARG A 20 -5.61 -11.24 26.60
N ILE A 21 -6.75 -11.14 25.91
CA ILE A 21 -6.81 -10.82 24.48
C ILE A 21 -7.59 -9.53 24.26
N CYS A 22 -7.09 -8.69 23.36
CA CYS A 22 -7.86 -7.60 22.75
C CYS A 22 -8.36 -8.08 21.39
N TYR A 23 -9.68 -8.19 21.23
CA TYR A 23 -10.32 -8.54 19.97
C TYR A 23 -10.61 -7.26 19.18
N LEU A 24 -10.26 -7.25 17.89
CA LEU A 24 -10.63 -6.18 16.97
C LEU A 24 -11.76 -6.68 16.07
N ARG A 25 -12.83 -5.89 15.95
CA ARG A 25 -13.98 -6.20 15.10
C ARG A 25 -14.25 -5.03 14.15
N ALA A 26 -14.00 -5.23 12.86
CA ALA A 26 -14.51 -4.35 11.81
C ALA A 26 -16.02 -4.54 11.67
N VAL A 27 -16.79 -3.45 11.83
CA VAL A 27 -18.25 -3.43 11.79
C VAL A 27 -18.72 -3.15 10.36
N LYS A 28 -19.43 -4.11 9.78
CA LYS A 28 -19.75 -4.12 8.34
C LYS A 28 -20.74 -3.05 7.92
N ASN A 29 -21.77 -2.82 8.72
CA ASN A 29 -22.92 -2.00 8.37
C ASN A 29 -23.73 -1.63 9.64
N ASN A 30 -24.77 -0.80 9.45
CA ASN A 30 -25.66 -0.39 10.54
C ASN A 30 -26.49 -1.54 11.12
N GLU A 31 -26.78 -2.59 10.35
CA GLU A 31 -27.46 -3.79 10.89
C GLU A 31 -26.59 -4.48 11.95
N GLU A 32 -25.28 -4.55 11.72
CA GLU A 32 -24.35 -5.09 12.70
C GLU A 32 -24.23 -4.20 13.94
N ILE A 33 -24.31 -2.88 13.79
CA ILE A 33 -24.38 -1.93 14.92
C ILE A 33 -25.57 -2.25 15.81
N LEU A 34 -26.78 -2.31 15.22
CA LEU A 34 -28.01 -2.63 15.94
C LEU A 34 -27.92 -3.99 16.64
N TYR A 35 -27.32 -4.99 15.98
CA TYR A 35 -27.09 -6.28 16.61
C TYR A 35 -26.17 -6.17 17.82
N ILE A 36 -25.05 -5.46 17.70
CA ILE A 36 -24.07 -5.30 18.78
C ILE A 36 -24.71 -4.60 19.99
N GLU A 37 -25.48 -3.54 19.75
CA GLU A 37 -26.17 -2.78 20.79
C GLU A 37 -27.15 -3.64 21.58
N ASN A 38 -27.98 -4.39 20.86
CA ASN A 38 -29.02 -5.25 21.45
C ASN A 38 -28.45 -6.50 22.14
N ASN A 39 -27.18 -6.85 21.91
CA ASN A 39 -26.57 -8.10 22.40
C ASN A 39 -25.28 -7.90 23.19
N GLN A 40 -25.05 -6.72 23.78
CA GLN A 40 -23.81 -6.41 24.49
C GLN A 40 -23.47 -7.41 25.59
N GLU A 41 -24.44 -7.81 26.41
CA GLU A 41 -24.23 -8.77 27.50
C GLU A 41 -23.78 -10.12 26.97
N TYR A 42 -24.46 -10.62 25.94
CA TYR A 42 -24.10 -11.85 25.27
C TYR A 42 -22.70 -11.78 24.68
N ILE A 43 -22.38 -10.73 23.92
CA ILE A 43 -21.06 -10.55 23.31
C ILE A 43 -19.98 -10.51 24.39
N ASN A 44 -20.19 -9.75 25.47
CA ASN A 44 -19.26 -9.69 26.59
C ASN A 44 -19.05 -11.05 27.25
N SER A 45 -20.11 -11.84 27.42
CA SER A 45 -20.02 -13.20 27.98
C SER A 45 -19.13 -14.10 27.11
N VAL A 46 -19.22 -13.97 25.78
CA VAL A 46 -18.42 -14.73 24.82
C VAL A 46 -16.96 -14.28 24.84
N ILE A 47 -16.71 -12.97 24.80
CA ILE A 47 -15.36 -12.38 24.76
C ILE A 47 -14.59 -12.67 26.05
N LYS A 48 -15.28 -12.67 27.19
CA LYS A 48 -14.70 -12.90 28.52
C LYS A 48 -14.72 -14.35 28.98
N LYS A 49 -15.33 -15.25 28.19
CA LYS A 49 -15.58 -16.66 28.54
C LYS A 49 -14.37 -17.40 29.14
N HIS A 50 -13.18 -17.16 28.59
CA HIS A 50 -11.95 -17.85 28.99
C HIS A 50 -10.97 -16.95 29.75
N ASN A 51 -11.19 -15.63 29.75
CA ASN A 51 -10.40 -14.68 30.53
C ASN A 51 -11.23 -13.39 30.75
N PRO A 52 -11.57 -13.03 32.01
CA PRO A 52 -12.44 -11.88 32.30
C PRO A 52 -11.80 -10.53 31.97
N ASN A 53 -10.47 -10.47 31.82
CA ASN A 53 -9.72 -9.26 31.48
C ASN A 53 -9.63 -9.03 29.96
N SER A 54 -10.16 -9.95 29.14
CA SER A 54 -10.25 -9.75 27.69
C SER A 54 -11.27 -8.67 27.34
N THR A 55 -11.05 -8.01 26.21
CA THR A 55 -11.87 -6.91 25.73
C THR A 55 -12.07 -6.97 24.22
N ILE A 56 -13.09 -6.29 23.72
CA ILE A 56 -13.35 -6.10 22.29
C ILE A 56 -13.36 -4.60 21.96
N ILE A 57 -12.79 -4.27 20.81
CA ILE A 57 -12.81 -2.94 20.21
C ILE A 57 -13.50 -3.04 18.86
N TYR A 58 -14.49 -2.20 18.65
CA TYR A 58 -15.21 -2.08 17.39
C TYR A 58 -14.58 -1.00 16.50
N LEU A 59 -14.42 -1.31 15.22
CA LEU A 59 -13.81 -0.41 14.24
C LEU A 59 -14.90 0.01 13.25
N LEU A 60 -15.23 1.29 13.25
CA LEU A 60 -16.34 1.87 12.50
C LEU A 60 -15.86 2.58 11.23
N LEU A 61 -16.70 2.52 10.20
CA LEU A 61 -16.58 3.36 9.01
C LEU A 61 -17.15 4.76 9.29
N ASN A 62 -16.93 5.70 8.38
CA ASN A 62 -17.55 7.02 8.45
C ASN A 62 -19.08 6.92 8.34
N GLY A 63 -19.79 7.76 9.11
CA GLY A 63 -21.25 7.77 9.15
C GLY A 63 -21.90 6.63 9.95
N MET A 64 -21.11 5.71 10.48
CA MET A 64 -21.58 4.67 11.40
C MET A 64 -21.53 5.16 12.83
N HIS A 65 -22.64 5.03 13.57
CA HIS A 65 -22.70 5.51 14.95
C HIS A 65 -23.41 4.48 15.82
N PHE A 66 -22.84 4.22 16.98
CA PHE A 66 -23.58 3.61 18.09
C PHE A 66 -24.48 4.66 18.75
N ASP A 67 -25.56 4.21 19.37
CA ASP A 67 -26.39 4.99 20.26
C ASP A 67 -25.57 5.60 21.40
N SER A 68 -25.98 6.78 21.84
CA SER A 68 -25.37 7.52 22.96
C SER A 68 -25.23 6.70 24.26
N SER A 69 -26.09 5.70 24.45
CA SER A 69 -26.11 4.81 25.61
C SER A 69 -25.09 3.67 25.51
N PHE A 70 -24.45 3.47 24.36
CA PHE A 70 -23.49 2.40 24.13
C PHE A 70 -22.21 2.58 24.97
N LYS A 71 -21.85 1.56 25.77
CA LYS A 71 -20.73 1.62 26.72
C LYS A 71 -19.48 0.85 26.27
N GLY A 72 -19.41 0.45 24.99
CA GLY A 72 -18.28 -0.30 24.43
C GLY A 72 -17.14 0.59 23.92
N ASN A 73 -15.97 -0.02 23.67
CA ASN A 73 -14.84 0.68 23.06
C ASN A 73 -14.97 0.64 21.53
N TYR A 74 -14.90 1.79 20.87
CA TYR A 74 -14.91 1.87 19.42
C TYR A 74 -14.03 3.00 18.89
N TYR A 75 -13.57 2.86 17.65
CA TYR A 75 -12.78 3.87 16.96
C TYR A 75 -13.19 3.96 15.49
N TYR A 76 -13.18 5.17 14.95
CA TYR A 76 -13.38 5.40 13.53
C TYR A 76 -12.10 5.12 12.75
N LEU A 77 -12.25 4.42 11.63
CA LEU A 77 -11.15 4.14 10.70
C LEU A 77 -10.89 5.27 9.72
N ASN A 78 -11.75 6.29 9.69
CA ASN A 78 -11.71 7.41 8.75
C ASN A 78 -11.73 6.95 7.28
N ILE A 79 -12.63 6.00 6.98
CA ILE A 79 -12.90 5.46 5.64
C ILE A 79 -14.39 5.21 5.45
N ASP A 80 -14.89 5.35 4.23
CA ASP A 80 -16.32 5.19 3.92
C ASP A 80 -16.70 3.74 3.60
N CYS A 81 -15.76 2.92 3.13
CA CYS A 81 -16.00 1.51 2.81
C CYS A 81 -14.77 0.62 3.01
N TYR A 82 -15.01 -0.65 3.33
CA TYR A 82 -13.94 -1.65 3.35
C TYR A 82 -13.52 -1.99 1.92
N ARG A 83 -12.27 -1.66 1.56
CA ARG A 83 -11.70 -2.14 0.30
C ARG A 83 -11.19 -3.56 0.51
N ASN A 84 -11.56 -4.47 -0.38
CA ASN A 84 -11.23 -5.89 -0.28
C ASN A 84 -9.86 -6.23 -0.88
N ASP A 85 -9.00 -5.22 -1.03
CA ASP A 85 -7.62 -5.36 -1.44
C ASP A 85 -6.68 -5.22 -0.23
N TYR A 86 -5.48 -5.80 -0.38
CA TYR A 86 -4.46 -5.83 0.68
C TYR A 86 -4.07 -4.43 1.17
N PHE A 87 -4.16 -3.42 0.31
CA PHE A 87 -3.69 -2.06 0.59
C PHE A 87 -4.74 -1.23 1.32
N GLY A 88 -6.01 -1.39 0.98
CA GLY A 88 -7.13 -0.87 1.76
C GLY A 88 -7.04 -1.27 3.22
N MET A 89 -6.75 -2.56 3.50
CA MET A 89 -6.55 -3.03 4.87
C MET A 89 -5.33 -2.39 5.56
N LEU A 90 -4.22 -2.19 4.86
CA LEU A 90 -3.05 -1.49 5.42
C LEU A 90 -3.37 -0.02 5.74
N TYR A 91 -4.19 0.64 4.92
CA TYR A 91 -4.59 2.03 5.10
C TYR A 91 -5.55 2.23 6.28
N MET A 92 -6.51 1.32 6.46
CA MET A 92 -7.51 1.36 7.54
C MET A 92 -6.89 1.61 8.92
N PHE A 93 -5.76 0.96 9.21
CA PHE A 93 -5.08 1.11 10.50
C PHE A 93 -4.17 2.33 10.57
N ARG A 94 -3.74 2.88 9.43
CA ARG A 94 -2.83 4.04 9.38
C ARG A 94 -3.51 5.34 9.79
N ASN A 95 -4.78 5.55 9.43
CA ASN A 95 -5.42 6.87 9.54
C ASN A 95 -6.42 6.96 10.67
N SER A 96 -6.66 5.84 11.35
CA SER A 96 -7.35 5.86 12.62
C SER A 96 -6.43 6.41 13.72
N MET A 97 -6.22 7.73 13.72
CA MET A 97 -5.36 8.42 14.68
C MET A 97 -5.81 8.14 16.13
N GLN A 98 -7.13 8.01 16.35
CA GLN A 98 -7.68 7.65 17.65
C GLN A 98 -7.30 6.22 18.07
N LEU A 99 -7.41 5.24 17.16
CA LEU A 99 -7.00 3.86 17.44
C LEU A 99 -5.49 3.77 17.66
N LEU A 100 -4.68 4.43 16.84
CA LEU A 100 -3.22 4.47 16.98
C LEU A 100 -2.80 5.11 18.29
N GLY A 101 -3.42 6.25 18.66
CA GLY A 101 -3.23 6.90 19.94
C GLY A 101 -3.54 5.96 21.10
N ARG A 102 -4.66 5.20 21.01
CA ARG A 102 -4.98 4.19 22.01
C ARG A 102 -3.94 3.07 22.06
N CYS A 103 -3.56 2.51 20.91
CA CYS A 103 -2.55 1.45 20.85
C CYS A 103 -1.23 1.89 21.48
N LYS A 104 -0.81 3.14 21.30
CA LYS A 104 0.37 3.69 21.97
C LYS A 104 0.24 3.65 23.50
N THR A 105 -0.95 3.92 24.05
CA THR A 105 -1.17 3.82 25.52
C THR A 105 -1.22 2.39 26.05
N LEU A 106 -1.36 1.38 25.18
CA LEU A 106 -1.53 -0.02 25.57
C LEU A 106 -0.26 -0.87 25.38
N LEU A 107 0.68 -0.40 24.56
CA LEU A 107 1.92 -1.06 24.24
C LEU A 107 3.06 -0.38 24.99
N SER A 108 4.14 -1.11 25.29
CA SER A 108 5.38 -0.44 25.70
C SER A 108 5.92 0.39 24.53
N ASP A 109 6.66 1.45 24.84
CA ASP A 109 7.28 2.31 23.82
C ASP A 109 8.15 1.51 22.86
N GLU A 110 8.87 0.50 23.36
CA GLU A 110 9.67 -0.42 22.55
C GLU A 110 8.81 -1.23 21.56
N VAL A 111 7.72 -1.85 22.01
CA VAL A 111 6.83 -2.63 21.14
C VAL A 111 6.15 -1.71 20.12
N PHE A 112 5.76 -0.51 20.53
CA PHE A 112 5.21 0.48 19.62
C PHE A 112 6.23 0.90 18.55
N ALA A 113 7.46 1.23 18.95
CA ALA A 113 8.54 1.59 18.04
C ALA A 113 8.86 0.44 17.05
N ASN A 114 9.00 -0.79 17.54
CA ASN A 114 9.23 -1.97 16.71
C ASN A 114 8.08 -2.22 15.72
N ASN A 115 6.83 -1.99 16.12
CA ASN A 115 5.68 -2.10 15.21
C ASN A 115 5.70 -1.00 14.15
N ILE A 116 6.10 0.22 14.49
CA ILE A 116 6.28 1.32 13.54
C ILE A 116 7.45 1.04 12.59
N GLU A 117 8.55 0.47 13.07
CA GLU A 117 9.70 0.11 12.23
C GLU A 117 9.37 -1.05 11.29
N TYR A 118 8.77 -2.13 11.80
CA TYR A 118 8.30 -3.24 10.99
C TYR A 118 7.29 -2.77 9.94
N ARG A 119 6.40 -1.86 10.33
CA ARG A 119 5.49 -1.17 9.41
C ARG A 119 6.31 -0.45 8.34
N ASN A 120 7.19 0.48 8.69
CA ASN A 120 7.97 1.25 7.71
C ASN A 120 8.76 0.33 6.77
N LYS A 121 9.35 -0.76 7.28
CA LYS A 121 10.02 -1.77 6.47
C LYS A 121 9.08 -2.49 5.50
N VAL A 122 7.88 -2.85 5.95
CA VAL A 122 6.83 -3.48 5.14
C VAL A 122 6.27 -2.50 4.10
N PHE A 123 6.19 -1.21 4.39
CA PHE A 123 5.68 -0.17 3.50
C PHE A 123 6.73 0.35 2.50
N ASN A 124 8.00 0.40 2.90
CA ASN A 124 9.13 0.78 2.05
C ASN A 124 9.67 -0.38 1.22
N ASP A 125 8.99 -1.53 1.24
CA ASP A 125 9.26 -2.61 0.29
C ASP A 125 8.81 -2.16 -1.09
N THR A 126 9.76 -1.70 -1.91
CA THR A 126 9.58 -1.23 -3.30
C THR A 126 8.80 -2.25 -4.16
N GLY A 127 8.90 -3.54 -3.82
CA GLY A 127 8.14 -4.61 -4.47
C GLY A 127 6.63 -4.55 -4.20
N LYS A 128 6.18 -3.89 -3.11
CA LYS A 128 4.77 -3.66 -2.81
C LYS A 128 4.23 -2.40 -3.47
N THR A 129 5.00 -1.31 -3.54
CA THR A 129 4.62 -0.09 -4.29
C THR A 129 4.34 -0.40 -5.74
N PHE A 130 5.19 -1.22 -6.35
CA PHE A 130 4.98 -1.71 -7.69
C PHE A 130 3.68 -2.54 -7.81
N LYS A 131 3.37 -3.42 -6.84
CA LYS A 131 2.11 -4.18 -6.85
C LYS A 131 0.88 -3.29 -6.75
N ILE A 132 0.97 -2.16 -6.04
CA ILE A 132 -0.11 -1.16 -5.99
C ILE A 132 -0.28 -0.55 -7.36
N LEU A 133 0.81 -0.05 -7.95
CA LEU A 133 0.74 0.56 -9.26
C LEU A 133 0.21 -0.44 -10.30
N LEU A 134 0.63 -1.70 -10.26
CA LEU A 134 0.06 -2.75 -11.12
C LEU A 134 -1.45 -2.90 -10.93
N HIS A 135 -1.92 -2.98 -9.69
CA HIS A 135 -3.35 -3.11 -9.42
C HIS A 135 -4.13 -1.91 -9.96
N GLU A 136 -3.59 -0.70 -9.80
CA GLU A 136 -4.16 0.52 -10.36
C GLU A 136 -4.18 0.51 -11.89
N ILE A 137 -3.08 0.08 -12.53
CA ILE A 137 -2.99 -0.10 -13.98
C ILE A 137 -4.05 -1.10 -14.47
N GLU A 138 -4.19 -2.25 -13.81
CA GLU A 138 -5.16 -3.29 -14.15
C GLU A 138 -6.61 -2.81 -14.03
N ASN A 139 -6.88 -1.88 -13.11
CA ASN A 139 -8.20 -1.27 -12.93
C ASN A 139 -8.43 -0.02 -13.79
N GLY A 140 -7.48 0.35 -14.67
CA GLY A 140 -7.59 1.53 -15.55
C GLY A 140 -7.45 2.88 -14.83
N SER A 141 -6.89 2.89 -13.61
CA SER A 141 -6.69 4.09 -12.82
C SER A 141 -5.54 4.94 -13.37
N LYS A 142 -5.70 6.28 -13.32
CA LYS A 142 -4.68 7.26 -13.73
C LYS A 142 -3.85 7.82 -12.57
N ILE A 143 -4.04 7.28 -11.36
CA ILE A 143 -3.38 7.80 -10.16
C ILE A 143 -1.86 7.80 -10.30
N GLY A 144 -1.28 6.72 -10.82
CA GLY A 144 0.17 6.62 -11.04
C GLY A 144 0.72 7.73 -11.92
N ILE A 145 -0.02 8.13 -12.95
CA ILE A 145 0.36 9.24 -13.85
C ILE A 145 0.30 10.57 -13.10
N LYS A 146 -0.80 10.85 -12.39
CA LYS A 146 -0.96 12.08 -11.60
C LYS A 146 0.17 12.29 -10.59
N ILE A 147 0.72 11.22 -10.05
CA ILE A 147 1.84 11.29 -9.10
C ILE A 147 3.15 11.53 -9.85
N LEU A 148 3.37 10.84 -10.97
CA LEU A 148 4.54 11.08 -11.80
C LEU A 148 4.58 12.52 -12.31
N GLU A 149 3.44 13.13 -12.63
CA GLU A 149 3.34 14.56 -13.00
C GLU A 149 3.82 15.52 -11.89
N LYS A 150 3.80 15.10 -10.61
CA LYS A 150 4.36 15.90 -9.51
C LYS A 150 5.88 15.85 -9.46
N CYS A 151 6.48 14.77 -9.96
CA CYS A 151 7.91 14.51 -9.84
C CYS A 151 8.65 14.74 -11.18
N LEU A 152 7.97 14.56 -12.30
CA LEU A 152 8.50 14.55 -13.65
C LEU A 152 7.71 15.48 -14.55
N ASP A 153 8.39 16.04 -15.55
CA ASP A 153 7.72 16.70 -16.67
C ASP A 153 7.35 15.65 -17.73
N LEU A 154 6.06 15.39 -17.88
CA LEU A 154 5.53 14.42 -18.84
C LEU A 154 5.07 15.05 -20.15
N TYR A 155 4.86 16.37 -20.18
CA TYR A 155 4.33 17.08 -21.36
C TYR A 155 5.28 16.97 -22.55
N ASP A 156 6.56 17.07 -22.24
CA ASP A 156 7.66 17.11 -23.19
C ASP A 156 8.18 15.70 -23.58
N GLY A 157 7.49 14.67 -23.12
CA GLY A 157 7.86 13.26 -23.23
C GLY A 157 8.88 12.81 -22.17
N LEU A 158 8.83 11.52 -21.84
CA LEU A 158 9.78 10.90 -20.91
C LEU A 158 10.52 9.71 -21.53
N TYR A 159 11.64 9.34 -20.93
CA TYR A 159 12.28 8.05 -21.12
C TYR A 159 11.89 7.08 -20.01
N ILE A 160 11.85 5.79 -20.33
CA ILE A 160 11.67 4.71 -19.35
C ILE A 160 12.97 3.92 -19.23
N TRP A 161 13.50 3.79 -18.02
CA TRP A 161 14.69 2.96 -17.78
C TRP A 161 14.31 1.54 -17.40
N GLY A 162 14.73 0.59 -18.23
CA GLY A 162 14.56 -0.86 -18.09
C GLY A 162 13.60 -1.41 -19.14
N ALA A 163 14.08 -2.28 -20.03
CA ALA A 163 13.28 -2.94 -21.07
C ALA A 163 12.76 -4.33 -20.63
N ALA A 164 12.86 -4.66 -19.35
CA ALA A 164 12.35 -5.92 -18.79
C ALA A 164 10.84 -5.87 -18.56
N LYS A 165 10.26 -6.97 -18.03
CA LYS A 165 8.82 -7.15 -17.79
C LYS A 165 8.10 -5.92 -17.20
N LEU A 166 8.73 -5.23 -16.24
CA LEU A 166 8.16 -4.05 -15.60
C LEU A 166 8.10 -2.86 -16.56
N GLY A 167 9.21 -2.58 -17.25
CA GLY A 167 9.29 -1.58 -18.29
C GLY A 167 8.24 -1.78 -19.37
N LEU A 168 7.98 -3.04 -19.78
CA LEU A 168 6.90 -3.36 -20.73
C LEU A 168 5.53 -2.92 -20.20
N ILE A 169 5.18 -3.31 -18.97
CA ILE A 169 3.88 -2.98 -18.38
C ILE A 169 3.71 -1.46 -18.23
N ILE A 170 4.74 -0.76 -17.75
CA ILE A 170 4.71 0.69 -17.59
C ILE A 170 4.65 1.41 -18.94
N THR A 171 5.43 0.96 -19.93
CA THR A 171 5.42 1.54 -21.28
C THR A 171 4.02 1.45 -21.89
N LYS A 172 3.39 0.28 -21.79
CA LYS A 172 2.01 0.08 -22.24
C LYS A 172 1.04 1.02 -21.52
N TYR A 173 1.10 1.04 -20.19
CA TYR A 173 0.23 1.91 -19.38
C TYR A 173 0.36 3.40 -19.74
N MET A 174 1.59 3.88 -19.94
CA MET A 174 1.85 5.26 -20.35
C MET A 174 1.27 5.55 -21.74
N LYS A 175 1.48 4.66 -22.71
CA LYS A 175 0.91 4.78 -24.05
C LYS A 175 -0.62 4.79 -24.05
N ASP A 176 -1.24 3.87 -23.30
CA ASP A 176 -2.70 3.77 -23.19
C ASP A 176 -3.32 5.04 -22.57
N ASN A 177 -2.50 5.86 -21.91
CA ASN A 177 -2.88 7.15 -21.35
C ASN A 177 -2.36 8.37 -22.14
N ASN A 178 -1.91 8.17 -23.38
CA ASN A 178 -1.40 9.22 -24.28
C ASN A 178 -0.16 9.97 -23.75
N ILE A 179 0.65 9.33 -22.91
CA ILE A 179 1.94 9.88 -22.49
C ILE A 179 2.99 9.56 -23.56
N ASN A 180 3.70 10.58 -24.02
CA ASN A 180 4.74 10.42 -25.03
C ASN A 180 6.01 9.80 -24.43
N ILE A 181 6.46 8.69 -25.01
CA ILE A 181 7.67 7.98 -24.57
C ILE A 181 8.74 8.16 -25.64
N LEU A 182 9.82 8.85 -25.29
CA LEU A 182 10.89 9.22 -26.22
C LEU A 182 11.82 8.05 -26.55
N GLY A 183 11.91 7.07 -25.64
CA GLY A 183 12.76 5.90 -25.78
C GLY A 183 12.79 5.06 -24.50
N ILE A 184 13.27 3.83 -24.62
CA ILE A 184 13.49 2.94 -23.48
C ILE A 184 15.00 2.77 -23.30
N ILE A 185 15.51 3.05 -22.10
CA ILE A 185 16.94 2.95 -21.81
C ILE A 185 17.21 1.58 -21.21
N ASP A 186 18.15 0.82 -21.76
CA ASP A 186 18.62 -0.43 -21.15
C ASP A 186 20.15 -0.54 -21.21
N SER A 187 20.75 -1.13 -20.18
CA SER A 187 22.19 -1.30 -20.10
C SER A 187 22.70 -2.46 -20.95
N LYS A 188 21.83 -3.39 -21.33
CA LYS A 188 22.19 -4.53 -22.18
C LYS A 188 22.30 -4.13 -23.64
N GLU A 189 23.51 -4.25 -24.19
CA GLU A 189 23.78 -3.87 -25.58
C GLU A 189 22.95 -4.67 -26.59
N GLU A 190 22.70 -5.96 -26.29
CA GLU A 190 21.88 -6.86 -27.11
C GLU A 190 20.42 -6.40 -27.28
N LEU A 191 19.92 -5.52 -26.42
CA LEU A 191 18.58 -4.96 -26.52
C LEU A 191 18.53 -3.65 -27.32
N ARG A 192 19.67 -2.98 -27.54
CA ARG A 192 19.70 -1.69 -28.25
C ARG A 192 19.22 -1.85 -29.70
N GLY A 193 18.42 -0.91 -30.19
CA GLY A 193 17.79 -0.95 -31.52
C GLY A 193 16.60 -1.92 -31.63
N THR A 194 16.32 -2.73 -30.60
CA THR A 194 15.07 -3.49 -30.53
C THR A 194 13.90 -2.57 -30.16
N LYS A 195 12.66 -3.09 -30.27
CA LYS A 195 11.45 -2.33 -29.92
C LYS A 195 10.65 -3.03 -28.84
N VAL A 196 10.19 -2.24 -27.87
CA VAL A 196 9.25 -2.65 -26.82
C VAL A 196 8.00 -1.78 -26.96
N GLU A 197 6.85 -2.41 -27.17
CA GLU A 197 5.58 -1.70 -27.47
C GLU A 197 5.74 -0.70 -28.62
N GLY A 198 6.60 -1.00 -29.60
CA GLY A 198 6.89 -0.12 -30.74
C GLY A 198 7.85 1.05 -30.45
N ILE A 199 8.30 1.22 -29.20
CA ILE A 199 9.29 2.23 -28.77
C ILE A 199 10.69 1.61 -28.83
N GLU A 200 11.64 2.35 -29.37
CA GLU A 200 13.02 1.88 -29.51
C GLU A 200 13.77 1.83 -28.18
N VAL A 201 14.59 0.80 -28.00
CA VAL A 201 15.52 0.67 -26.88
C VAL A 201 16.85 1.32 -27.26
N ILE A 202 17.31 2.28 -26.47
CA ILE A 202 18.47 3.15 -26.74
C ILE A 202 19.53 3.04 -25.63
N SER A 203 20.74 3.55 -25.91
CA SER A 203 21.74 3.77 -24.87
C SER A 203 21.38 4.99 -24.02
N PHE A 204 21.90 5.05 -22.80
CA PHE A 204 21.80 6.27 -21.99
C PHE A 204 22.51 7.46 -22.65
N ASP A 205 23.55 7.19 -23.44
CA ASP A 205 24.29 8.22 -24.16
C ASP A 205 23.43 8.94 -25.21
N ASP A 206 22.36 8.31 -25.70
CA ASP A 206 21.44 8.85 -26.69
C ASP A 206 20.30 9.67 -26.07
N VAL A 207 20.20 9.72 -24.73
CA VAL A 207 19.17 10.48 -24.02
C VAL A 207 19.39 11.99 -24.21
N ILE A 208 18.32 12.71 -24.53
CA ILE A 208 18.33 14.16 -24.71
C ILE A 208 18.34 14.87 -23.34
N ASP A 209 19.12 15.94 -23.25
CA ASP A 209 19.24 16.80 -22.07
C ASP A 209 17.90 17.42 -21.65
N ASN A 210 17.77 17.72 -20.35
CA ASN A 210 16.58 18.35 -19.75
C ASN A 210 15.28 17.52 -19.87
N LYS A 211 15.37 16.21 -20.13
CA LYS A 211 14.22 15.30 -20.16
C LYS A 211 14.03 14.53 -18.86
N SER A 212 12.82 13.99 -18.72
CA SER A 212 12.41 13.16 -17.59
C SER A 212 12.75 11.70 -17.83
N ILE A 213 13.18 10.99 -16.78
CA ILE A 213 13.41 9.55 -16.79
C ILE A 213 12.59 8.89 -15.67
N PHE A 214 11.80 7.87 -16.01
CA PHE A 214 11.21 7.00 -15.01
C PHE A 214 11.95 5.67 -14.92
N ILE A 215 12.54 5.38 -13.77
CA ILE A 215 13.34 4.17 -13.53
C ILE A 215 12.41 3.03 -13.07
N THR A 216 12.24 2.02 -13.92
CA THR A 216 11.32 0.89 -13.68
C THR A 216 12.01 -0.37 -13.14
N VAL A 217 13.24 -0.22 -12.65
CA VAL A 217 14.05 -1.29 -12.05
C VAL A 217 13.72 -1.40 -10.56
N LEU A 218 13.56 -2.63 -10.02
CA LEU A 218 13.27 -2.85 -8.59
C LEU A 218 14.49 -3.20 -7.73
N ASN A 219 15.60 -3.59 -8.36
CA ASN A 219 16.80 -3.92 -7.61
C ASN A 219 17.42 -2.63 -7.05
N SER A 220 17.40 -2.45 -5.73
CA SER A 220 17.85 -1.22 -5.07
C SER A 220 19.30 -0.84 -5.39
N LYS A 221 20.19 -1.83 -5.53
CA LYS A 221 21.57 -1.58 -5.94
C LYS A 221 21.63 -0.99 -7.35
N ALA A 222 20.92 -1.60 -8.30
CA ALA A 222 20.84 -1.10 -9.68
C ALA A 222 20.17 0.29 -9.75
N VAL A 223 19.10 0.52 -8.98
CA VAL A 223 18.44 1.84 -8.89
C VAL A 223 19.41 2.90 -8.41
N ASN A 224 20.20 2.62 -7.37
CA ASN A 224 21.21 3.54 -6.85
C ASN A 224 22.31 3.83 -7.87
N GLU A 225 22.80 2.80 -8.57
CA GLU A 225 23.80 2.95 -9.63
C GLU A 225 23.29 3.83 -10.78
N ILE A 226 22.08 3.56 -11.28
CA ILE A 226 21.42 4.35 -12.32
C ILE A 226 21.19 5.78 -11.86
N SER A 227 20.65 5.97 -10.65
CA SER A 227 20.37 7.29 -10.08
C SER A 227 21.64 8.13 -9.94
N ASN A 228 22.74 7.52 -9.49
CA ASN A 228 24.03 8.20 -9.40
C ASN A 228 24.57 8.57 -10.78
N MET A 229 24.47 7.67 -11.75
CA MET A 229 24.88 7.94 -13.12
C MET A 229 24.10 9.10 -13.75
N ILE A 230 22.78 9.18 -13.51
CA ILE A 230 21.97 10.31 -13.97
C ILE A 230 22.42 11.61 -13.29
N LYS A 231 22.62 11.59 -11.96
CA LYS A 231 23.05 12.76 -11.16
C LYS A 231 24.43 13.29 -11.54
N THR A 232 25.36 12.42 -11.93
CA THR A 232 26.72 12.83 -12.34
C THR A 232 26.81 13.18 -13.82
N SER A 233 25.75 12.93 -14.60
CA SER A 233 25.68 13.31 -16.01
C SER A 233 25.59 14.84 -16.17
N ARG A 234 26.07 15.35 -17.31
CA ARG A 234 25.93 16.77 -17.67
C ARG A 234 24.57 17.12 -18.28
N LYS A 235 23.68 16.14 -18.41
CA LYS A 235 22.44 16.22 -19.19
C LYS A 235 21.28 16.93 -18.48
N ASN A 236 21.45 17.39 -17.25
CA ASN A 236 20.43 18.05 -16.42
C ASN A 236 19.07 17.35 -16.42
N LEU A 237 19.07 16.05 -16.13
CA LEU A 237 17.89 15.19 -16.22
C LEU A 237 17.10 15.18 -14.91
N LYS A 238 15.77 15.16 -15.01
CA LYS A 238 14.89 14.83 -13.89
C LYS A 238 14.62 13.33 -13.91
N PHE A 239 14.58 12.70 -12.74
CA PHE A 239 14.22 11.30 -12.69
C PHE A 239 13.41 10.95 -11.44
N ALA A 240 12.65 9.87 -11.55
CA ALA A 240 11.87 9.29 -10.47
C ALA A 240 11.97 7.77 -10.51
N THR A 241 11.72 7.15 -9.37
CA THR A 241 11.72 5.71 -9.12
C THR A 241 10.38 5.29 -8.52
N PHE A 242 10.17 4.00 -8.31
CA PHE A 242 9.02 3.53 -7.54
C PHE A 242 9.02 4.01 -6.07
N GLU A 243 10.17 4.38 -5.51
CA GLU A 243 10.23 4.91 -4.15
C GLU A 243 9.65 6.33 -4.07
N ASP A 244 9.83 7.13 -5.12
CA ASP A 244 9.28 8.49 -5.21
C ASP A 244 7.74 8.46 -5.35
N LEU A 245 7.21 7.44 -6.01
CA LEU A 245 5.77 7.19 -6.10
C LEU A 245 5.14 6.82 -4.75
N ASN A 246 5.94 6.32 -3.81
CA ASN A 246 5.42 5.56 -2.68
C ASN A 246 4.57 6.43 -1.75
N ALA A 247 5.05 7.61 -1.35
CA ALA A 247 4.32 8.48 -0.42
C ALA A 247 2.98 8.99 -1.01
N ASP A 248 3.00 9.38 -2.28
CA ASP A 248 1.88 10.05 -2.94
C ASP A 248 0.85 9.06 -3.53
N LEU A 249 1.27 7.88 -3.96
CA LEU A 249 0.36 6.80 -4.40
C LEU A 249 -0.60 6.41 -3.31
N PHE A 250 -0.12 6.38 -2.07
CA PHE A 250 -0.99 6.16 -0.94
C PHE A 250 -1.89 7.34 -0.60
N MET A 251 -1.50 8.59 -0.88
CA MET A 251 -2.34 9.76 -0.60
C MET A 251 -3.49 9.91 -1.61
N PHE A 252 -3.27 9.55 -2.87
CA PHE A 252 -4.32 9.60 -3.89
C PHE A 252 -5.32 8.45 -3.81
N LEU A 253 -4.94 7.30 -3.24
CA LEU A 253 -5.89 6.20 -2.98
C LEU A 253 -6.97 6.57 -1.94
N LEU A 254 -6.93 7.79 -1.38
CA LEU A 254 -7.75 8.28 -0.26
C LEU A 254 -8.78 9.31 -0.71
N GLU A 255 -8.62 9.82 -1.93
CA GLU A 255 -9.55 10.73 -2.61
C GLU A 255 -10.50 9.92 -3.50
#